data_AF-A0A430QQY1-F1
#
_entry.id   AF-A0A430QQY1-F1
#
_cell.length_a   1.000
_cell.length_b   1.000
_cell.length_c   1.000
_cell.angle_alpha   90.00
_cell.angle_beta   90.00
_cell.angle_gamma   90.00
#
_symmetry.space_group_name_H-M   'P 1'
#
loop_
_entity.id
_entity.type
_entity.pdbx_description
1 polymer ?
#
loop_
_entity_poly.entity_id
_entity_poly.type
_entity_poly.pdbx_seq_one_letter_code
_entity_poly.pdbx_strand_id
1 'polypeptide(L)'
;MVLERIAGSEPRLEENSQPEIDVKTTPIQVKYPPVYAVDIYRSLSMLLQSDVGARDKIEGPALEALKEFLDMLYEVLPASQEYKAHLSEISVWLNSKTSITGQEWVAYLEGIQFPTYKGPFIACNGSKPHFRGYPCGLWTLFHALTVEQYLLSSSGPDHQVDSVAHALNRFVPQFFSCSYCAFHFALNTANVVRPGESILPENRVTPNPHELVLNESVIPTLPKAPETPKDTVLWLNILHNRVNKHLAGQPSEDPTAPKIQFPPSYLCPACWSQSSTGELELGKTPETEESLFQFLVERYRASSWKYVDLPTVFITNAVELKTEQPVPDLLIISIISVVLTILAAVILLAGLRFLCRRRRLFRRRRGQYTSGQSV
;
A
#
# COMPACT_ATOMS: atom_id res chain seq x y z
N MET A 1 8.13 56.16 -45.40
CA MET A 1 7.95 57.53 -44.89
C MET A 1 6.44 57.81 -44.88
N VAL A 2 5.88 57.84 -43.67
CA VAL A 2 4.63 58.51 -43.21
C VAL A 2 3.31 58.23 -43.96
N LEU A 3 2.33 57.65 -43.27
CA LEU A 3 1.11 58.38 -42.85
C LEU A 3 0.18 57.51 -41.97
N GLU A 4 -0.45 58.21 -41.04
CA GLU A 4 -1.18 57.79 -39.84
C GLU A 4 -2.44 56.94 -40.10
N ARG A 5 -2.87 56.20 -39.07
CA ARG A 5 -4.30 56.05 -38.74
C ARG A 5 -4.53 55.57 -37.30
N ILE A 6 -5.05 56.51 -36.50
CA ILE A 6 -6.27 56.44 -35.67
C ILE A 6 -6.39 55.30 -34.65
N ALA A 7 -6.42 55.73 -33.40
CA ALA A 7 -6.79 54.98 -32.20
C ALA A 7 -8.22 54.44 -32.25
N GLY A 8 -8.37 53.19 -31.83
CA GLY A 8 -9.62 52.56 -31.40
C GLY A 8 -9.33 51.76 -30.13
N SER A 9 -10.03 52.11 -29.05
CA SER A 9 -9.91 51.57 -27.70
C SER A 9 -10.39 50.12 -27.60
N GLU A 10 -9.54 49.21 -27.09
CA GLU A 10 -9.96 47.91 -26.56
C GLU A 10 -9.93 47.93 -25.01
N PRO A 11 -10.84 47.19 -24.34
CA PRO A 11 -11.07 47.32 -22.91
C PRO A 11 -9.95 46.66 -22.09
N ARG A 12 -9.52 47.39 -21.07
CA ARG A 12 -8.58 46.97 -20.02
C ARG A 12 -9.15 45.76 -19.28
N LEU A 13 -8.61 44.57 -19.54
CA LEU A 13 -8.76 43.42 -18.64
C LEU A 13 -7.93 43.71 -17.39
N GLU A 14 -8.61 43.73 -16.24
CA GLU A 14 -8.02 43.95 -14.93
C GLU A 14 -6.92 42.92 -14.67
N GLU A 15 -5.72 43.43 -14.43
CA GLU A 15 -4.55 42.69 -13.98
C GLU A 15 -4.85 42.19 -12.55
N ASN A 16 -5.29 40.94 -12.45
CA ASN A 16 -5.52 40.29 -11.17
C ASN A 16 -4.17 40.14 -10.46
N SER A 17 -3.92 41.01 -9.49
CA SER A 17 -2.76 41.01 -8.61
C SER A 17 -2.63 39.64 -7.93
N GLN A 18 -1.69 38.82 -8.40
CA GLN A 18 -1.26 37.62 -7.69
C GLN A 18 -0.54 38.06 -6.40
N PRO A 19 -0.91 37.53 -5.23
CA PRO A 19 -0.15 37.81 -4.02
C PRO A 19 1.21 37.09 -4.13
N GLU A 20 2.30 37.84 -4.00
CA GLU A 20 3.63 37.26 -3.74
C GLU A 20 3.54 36.39 -2.49
N ILE A 21 3.70 35.08 -2.66
CA ILE A 21 3.76 34.13 -1.56
C ILE A 21 5.16 34.23 -0.97
N ASP A 22 5.27 34.87 0.19
CA ASP A 22 6.47 34.86 1.02
C ASP A 22 6.74 33.40 1.49
N VAL A 23 7.80 32.79 0.97
CA VAL A 23 8.16 31.38 1.16
C VAL A 23 8.71 31.09 2.57
N LYS A 24 8.75 32.07 3.47
CA LYS A 24 9.13 31.87 4.88
C LYS A 24 7.94 32.14 5.78
N THR A 25 7.31 31.07 6.31
CA THR A 25 6.77 30.95 7.70
C THR A 25 5.48 30.12 7.87
N THR A 26 4.96 29.41 6.86
CA THR A 26 3.86 28.45 7.10
C THR A 26 4.32 27.02 6.80
N PRO A 27 4.31 26.09 7.78
CA PRO A 27 4.50 24.68 7.46
C PRO A 27 3.26 24.25 6.69
N ILE A 28 3.36 24.26 5.36
CA ILE A 28 2.45 23.48 4.51
C ILE A 28 2.56 22.07 5.06
N GLN A 29 1.51 21.58 5.73
CA GLN A 29 1.41 20.17 6.05
C GLN A 29 1.28 19.45 4.71
N VAL A 30 2.43 19.13 4.11
CA VAL A 30 2.51 18.31 2.91
C VAL A 30 1.95 16.96 3.34
N LYS A 31 0.67 16.73 3.05
CA LYS A 31 0.01 15.47 3.35
C LYS A 31 0.65 14.40 2.49
N TYR A 32 1.57 13.65 3.08
CA TYR A 32 2.20 12.53 2.39
C TYR A 32 1.11 11.53 2.00
N PRO A 33 1.03 11.10 0.72
CA PRO A 33 -0.09 10.30 0.27
C PRO A 33 -0.11 8.93 0.98
N PRO A 34 -1.33 8.39 1.25
CA PRO A 34 -1.46 7.03 1.73
C PRO A 34 -1.02 6.03 0.66
N VAL A 35 -0.92 4.75 1.02
CA VAL A 35 -0.71 3.67 0.07
C VAL A 35 -2.01 3.38 -0.65
N TYR A 36 -1.97 3.30 -1.99
CA TYR A 36 -3.11 2.90 -2.81
C TYR A 36 -2.86 1.51 -3.38
N ALA A 37 -3.84 0.62 -3.21
CA ALA A 37 -3.73 -0.76 -3.68
C ALA A 37 -3.60 -0.83 -5.21
N VAL A 38 -4.22 0.11 -5.95
CA VAL A 38 -4.07 0.19 -7.41
C VAL A 38 -2.62 0.40 -7.86
N ASP A 39 -1.81 1.15 -7.11
CA ASP A 39 -0.40 1.38 -7.48
C ASP A 39 0.43 0.09 -7.37
N ILE A 40 0.11 -0.73 -6.35
CA ILE A 40 0.70 -2.05 -6.11
C ILE A 40 0.32 -3.02 -7.24
N TYR A 41 -0.97 -3.23 -7.46
CA TYR A 41 -1.46 -4.21 -8.44
C TYR A 41 -1.21 -3.79 -9.89
N ARG A 42 -1.21 -2.48 -10.19
CA ARG A 42 -0.77 -1.97 -11.50
C ARG A 42 0.67 -2.37 -11.76
N SER A 43 1.54 -2.16 -10.77
CA SER A 43 2.96 -2.47 -10.90
C SER A 43 3.22 -3.97 -10.97
N LEU A 44 2.53 -4.78 -10.16
CA LEU A 44 2.62 -6.23 -10.26
C LEU A 44 2.15 -6.72 -11.65
N SER A 45 1.07 -6.14 -12.18
CA SER A 45 0.58 -6.46 -13.52
C SER A 45 1.61 -6.13 -14.62
N MET A 46 2.29 -4.99 -14.50
CA MET A 46 3.36 -4.60 -15.44
C MET A 46 4.60 -5.48 -15.28
N LEU A 47 4.96 -5.84 -14.06
CA LEU A 47 6.09 -6.74 -13.77
C LEU A 47 5.89 -8.11 -14.43
N LEU A 48 4.72 -8.72 -14.21
CA LEU A 48 4.42 -10.04 -14.74
C LEU A 48 4.17 -10.00 -16.25
N GLN A 49 3.41 -9.06 -16.80
CA GLN A 49 3.14 -9.05 -18.25
C GLN A 49 4.29 -8.50 -19.08
N SER A 50 4.88 -7.37 -18.67
CA SER A 50 5.82 -6.63 -19.50
C SER A 50 7.26 -7.04 -19.22
N ASP A 51 7.70 -7.02 -17.96
CA ASP A 51 9.11 -7.24 -17.63
C ASP A 51 9.53 -8.72 -17.76
N VAL A 52 8.69 -9.66 -17.30
CA VAL A 52 8.91 -11.10 -17.53
C VAL A 52 8.68 -11.44 -19.01
N GLY A 53 7.62 -10.90 -19.62
CA GLY A 53 7.29 -11.13 -21.03
C GLY A 53 8.33 -10.61 -22.03
N ALA A 54 9.14 -9.62 -21.64
CA ALA A 54 10.20 -9.06 -22.47
C ALA A 54 11.46 -9.95 -22.54
N ARG A 55 11.52 -11.08 -21.83
CA ARG A 55 12.69 -11.96 -21.85
C ARG A 55 12.65 -12.91 -23.02
N ASP A 56 13.74 -12.93 -23.79
CA ASP A 56 13.89 -13.87 -24.91
C ASP A 56 13.90 -15.32 -24.42
N LYS A 57 14.56 -15.57 -23.29
CA LYS A 57 14.70 -16.91 -22.70
C LYS A 57 14.77 -16.82 -21.17
N ILE A 58 14.04 -17.70 -20.50
CA ILE A 58 13.95 -17.80 -19.04
C ILE A 58 14.27 -19.25 -18.64
N GLU A 59 15.48 -19.47 -18.14
CA GLU A 59 15.99 -20.78 -17.73
C GLU A 59 17.03 -20.64 -16.61
N GLY A 60 17.42 -21.77 -16.02
CA GLY A 60 18.45 -21.81 -14.97
C GLY A 60 18.14 -20.82 -13.83
N PRO A 61 19.11 -20.00 -13.39
CA PRO A 61 18.91 -19.06 -12.27
C PRO A 61 17.73 -18.10 -12.44
N ALA A 62 17.41 -17.67 -13.68
CA ALA A 62 16.30 -16.76 -13.94
C ALA A 62 14.94 -17.46 -13.75
N LEU A 63 14.82 -18.71 -14.21
CA LEU A 63 13.59 -19.49 -14.02
C LEU A 63 13.38 -19.84 -12.54
N GLU A 64 14.44 -20.20 -11.82
CA GLU A 64 14.35 -20.48 -10.38
C GLU A 64 14.00 -19.21 -9.58
N ALA A 65 14.53 -18.03 -9.97
CA ALA A 65 14.13 -16.76 -9.38
C ALA A 65 12.65 -16.41 -9.63
N LEU A 66 12.13 -16.72 -10.83
CA LEU A 66 10.72 -16.51 -11.16
C LEU A 66 9.80 -17.42 -10.33
N LYS A 67 10.14 -18.70 -10.20
CA LYS A 67 9.41 -19.66 -9.35
C LYS A 67 9.38 -19.20 -7.89
N GLU A 68 10.55 -18.87 -7.34
CA GLU A 68 10.68 -18.41 -5.96
C GLU A 68 9.89 -17.12 -5.70
N PHE A 69 9.88 -16.19 -6.65
CA PHE A 69 9.09 -14.97 -6.55
C PHE A 69 7.58 -15.24 -6.54
N LEU A 70 7.09 -16.15 -7.39
CA LEU A 70 5.67 -16.51 -7.44
C LEU A 70 5.22 -17.25 -6.17
N ASP A 71 6.05 -18.16 -5.66
CA ASP A 71 5.78 -18.85 -4.40
C ASP A 71 5.74 -17.86 -3.23
N MET A 72 6.67 -16.89 -3.18
CA MET A 72 6.64 -15.80 -2.20
C MET A 72 5.37 -14.94 -2.33
N LEU A 73 4.95 -14.60 -3.56
CA LEU A 73 3.69 -13.87 -3.77
C LEU A 73 2.48 -14.68 -3.31
N TYR A 74 2.42 -15.98 -3.59
CA TYR A 74 1.32 -16.85 -3.16
C TYR A 74 1.18 -16.84 -1.63
N GLU A 75 2.30 -16.94 -0.91
CA GLU A 75 2.33 -16.93 0.55
C GLU A 75 1.98 -15.55 1.12
N VAL A 76 2.66 -14.49 0.64
CA VAL A 76 2.73 -13.20 1.34
C VAL A 76 1.83 -12.11 0.74
N LEU A 77 1.49 -12.16 -0.55
CA LEU A 77 0.73 -11.08 -1.20
C LEU A 77 -0.70 -10.98 -0.59
N PRO A 78 -1.13 -9.78 -0.16
CA PRO A 78 -2.50 -9.56 0.33
C PRO A 78 -3.50 -9.52 -0.81
N ALA A 79 -3.76 -10.65 -1.46
CA ALA A 79 -4.73 -10.78 -2.54
C ALA A 79 -5.93 -11.68 -2.19
N SER A 80 -6.96 -11.65 -3.03
CA SER A 80 -8.09 -12.56 -2.93
C SER A 80 -7.64 -14.03 -3.08
N GLN A 81 -8.49 -14.96 -2.64
CA GLN A 81 -8.22 -16.39 -2.87
C GLN A 81 -8.23 -16.76 -4.35
N GLU A 82 -9.02 -16.07 -5.16
CA GLU A 82 -9.05 -16.25 -6.61
C GLU A 82 -7.70 -15.87 -7.24
N TYR A 83 -7.14 -14.73 -6.87
CA TYR A 83 -5.82 -14.31 -7.35
C TYR A 83 -4.71 -15.27 -6.90
N LYS A 84 -4.76 -15.75 -5.65
CA LYS A 84 -3.82 -16.75 -5.14
C LYS A 84 -3.96 -18.08 -5.88
N ALA A 85 -5.16 -18.51 -6.25
CA ALA A 85 -5.37 -19.70 -7.06
C ALA A 85 -4.71 -19.58 -8.45
N HIS A 86 -4.82 -18.41 -9.09
CA HIS A 86 -4.09 -18.15 -10.34
C HIS A 86 -2.57 -18.19 -10.17
N LEU A 87 -2.02 -17.63 -9.08
CA LEU A 87 -0.58 -17.74 -8.80
C LEU A 87 -0.15 -19.21 -8.64
N SER A 88 -0.95 -20.01 -7.93
CA SER A 88 -0.69 -21.44 -7.75
C SER A 88 -0.73 -22.21 -9.09
N GLU A 89 -1.70 -21.92 -9.95
CA GLU A 89 -1.80 -22.51 -11.29
C GLU A 89 -0.55 -22.20 -12.14
N ILE A 90 -0.07 -20.96 -12.11
CA ILE A 90 1.18 -20.56 -12.78
C ILE A 90 2.38 -21.33 -12.20
N SER A 91 2.51 -21.42 -10.87
CA SER A 91 3.61 -22.17 -10.24
C SER A 91 3.60 -23.64 -10.65
N VAL A 92 2.43 -24.29 -10.71
CA VAL A 92 2.29 -25.68 -11.19
C VAL A 92 2.79 -25.82 -12.62
N TRP A 93 2.39 -24.90 -13.51
CA TRP A 93 2.84 -24.92 -14.89
C TRP A 93 4.35 -24.68 -15.02
N LEU A 94 4.91 -23.68 -14.35
CA LEU A 94 6.35 -23.39 -14.38
C LEU A 94 7.21 -24.53 -13.81
N ASN A 95 6.72 -25.23 -12.78
CA ASN A 95 7.44 -26.36 -12.18
C ASN A 95 7.56 -27.56 -13.14
N SER A 96 6.73 -27.63 -14.17
CA SER A 96 6.87 -28.61 -15.26
C SER A 96 7.90 -28.22 -16.34
N LYS A 97 8.53 -27.04 -16.22
CA LYS A 97 9.41 -26.46 -17.23
C LYS A 97 10.85 -26.36 -16.72
N THR A 98 11.79 -26.55 -17.64
CA THR A 98 13.22 -26.27 -17.45
C THR A 98 13.66 -24.99 -18.18
N SER A 99 12.89 -24.55 -19.17
CA SER A 99 13.11 -23.33 -19.97
C SER A 99 11.77 -22.89 -20.56
N ILE A 100 11.54 -21.57 -20.63
CA ILE A 100 10.43 -20.94 -21.36
C ILE A 100 10.92 -19.65 -22.02
N THR A 101 10.14 -19.11 -22.94
CA THR A 101 10.30 -17.75 -23.47
C THR A 101 9.32 -16.79 -22.80
N GLY A 102 9.60 -15.48 -22.85
CA GLY A 102 8.66 -14.45 -22.41
C GLY A 102 7.35 -14.45 -23.22
N GLN A 103 7.39 -14.89 -24.49
CA GLN A 103 6.18 -15.05 -25.31
C GLN A 103 5.31 -16.21 -24.82
N GLU A 104 5.90 -17.37 -24.51
CA GLU A 104 5.17 -18.49 -23.91
C GLU A 104 4.57 -18.12 -22.55
N TRP A 105 5.31 -17.35 -21.75
CA TRP A 105 4.82 -16.80 -20.48
C TRP A 105 3.57 -15.92 -20.67
N VAL A 106 3.63 -14.92 -21.54
CA VAL A 106 2.49 -14.03 -21.80
C VAL A 106 1.30 -14.82 -22.36
N ALA A 107 1.54 -15.71 -23.33
CA ALA A 107 0.48 -16.54 -23.90
C ALA A 107 -0.18 -17.45 -22.85
N TYR A 108 0.59 -17.98 -21.89
CA TYR A 108 0.03 -18.76 -20.79
C TYR A 108 -0.84 -17.91 -19.86
N LEU A 109 -0.35 -16.73 -19.45
CA LEU A 109 -1.13 -15.79 -18.63
C LEU A 109 -2.44 -15.37 -19.31
N GLU A 110 -2.42 -15.14 -20.63
CA GLU A 110 -3.61 -14.83 -21.41
C GLU A 110 -4.56 -16.03 -21.48
N GLY A 111 -4.03 -17.25 -21.67
CA GLY A 111 -4.80 -18.48 -21.76
C GLY A 111 -5.57 -18.80 -20.47
N ILE A 112 -4.97 -18.57 -19.30
CA ILE A 112 -5.63 -18.73 -17.99
C ILE A 112 -6.43 -17.50 -17.56
N GLN A 113 -6.49 -16.46 -18.41
CA GLN A 113 -7.12 -15.16 -18.09
C GLN A 113 -6.63 -14.56 -16.78
N PHE A 114 -5.31 -14.56 -16.57
CA PHE A 114 -4.70 -14.03 -15.36
C PHE A 114 -5.19 -12.60 -15.05
N PRO A 115 -5.68 -12.30 -13.83
CA PRO A 115 -6.22 -10.99 -13.50
C PRO A 115 -5.14 -9.90 -13.59
N THR A 116 -5.38 -8.88 -14.40
CA THR A 116 -4.43 -7.77 -14.59
C THR A 116 -5.11 -6.42 -14.45
N TYR A 117 -4.43 -5.49 -13.78
CA TYR A 117 -4.91 -4.12 -13.62
C TYR A 117 -4.23 -3.19 -14.63
N LYS A 118 -5.06 -2.49 -15.42
CA LYS A 118 -4.64 -1.58 -16.51
C LYS A 118 -4.99 -0.10 -16.24
N GLY A 119 -5.56 0.20 -15.08
CA GLY A 119 -5.90 1.58 -14.69
C GLY A 119 -4.69 2.46 -14.37
N PRO A 120 -4.92 3.76 -14.12
CA PRO A 120 -3.86 4.72 -13.84
C PRO A 120 -3.24 4.52 -12.45
N PHE A 121 -2.03 5.03 -12.28
CA PHE A 121 -1.45 5.23 -10.94
C PHE A 121 -2.17 6.38 -10.22
N ILE A 122 -2.29 6.31 -8.90
CA ILE A 122 -2.84 7.37 -8.05
C ILE A 122 -1.72 8.06 -7.27
N ALA A 123 -1.22 7.46 -6.18
CA ALA A 123 -0.18 8.08 -5.38
C ALA A 123 1.19 7.98 -6.04
N CYS A 124 1.40 7.02 -6.94
CA CYS A 124 2.60 6.89 -7.74
C CYS A 124 2.57 7.67 -9.05
N ASN A 125 1.51 8.43 -9.34
CA ASN A 125 1.47 9.24 -10.56
C ASN A 125 2.59 10.32 -10.54
N GLY A 126 3.32 10.43 -11.64
CA GLY A 126 4.38 11.42 -11.82
C GLY A 126 3.86 12.75 -12.33
N SER A 127 4.63 13.83 -12.15
CA SER A 127 4.33 15.13 -12.79
C SER A 127 4.41 15.07 -14.32
N LYS A 128 5.16 14.11 -14.84
CA LYS A 128 5.28 13.79 -16.27
C LYS A 128 5.27 12.26 -16.46
N PRO A 129 4.91 11.75 -17.66
CA PRO A 129 4.78 10.31 -17.90
C PRO A 129 6.03 9.46 -17.63
N HIS A 130 7.24 10.04 -17.73
CA HIS A 130 8.51 9.34 -17.47
C HIS A 130 8.95 9.36 -15.99
N PHE A 131 8.22 10.07 -15.13
CA PHE A 131 8.52 10.16 -13.70
C PHE A 131 7.65 9.19 -12.88
N ARG A 132 8.21 8.71 -11.76
CA ARG A 132 7.53 7.90 -10.76
C ARG A 132 6.88 6.65 -11.37
N GLY A 133 5.55 6.53 -11.36
CA GLY A 133 4.79 5.45 -11.99
C GLY A 133 5.22 4.07 -11.51
N TYR A 134 5.56 3.22 -12.47
CA TYR A 134 5.85 1.81 -12.27
C TYR A 134 6.94 1.53 -11.22
N PRO A 135 8.15 2.13 -11.28
CA PRO A 135 9.15 1.99 -10.22
C PRO A 135 8.64 2.37 -8.82
N CYS A 136 7.82 3.42 -8.70
CA CYS A 136 7.25 3.84 -7.41
C CYS A 136 6.30 2.77 -6.84
N GLY A 137 5.43 2.23 -7.69
CA GLY A 137 4.48 1.21 -7.25
C GLY A 137 5.16 -0.13 -6.96
N LEU A 138 6.25 -0.48 -7.64
CA LEU A 138 7.09 -1.63 -7.29
C LEU A 138 7.72 -1.50 -5.91
N TRP A 139 8.33 -0.36 -5.60
CA TRP A 139 8.85 -0.14 -4.25
C TRP A 139 7.74 -0.24 -3.20
N THR A 140 6.55 0.29 -3.50
CA THR A 140 5.39 0.18 -2.62
C THR A 140 4.96 -1.28 -2.42
N LEU A 141 4.94 -2.09 -3.49
CA LEU A 141 4.70 -3.54 -3.42
C LEU A 141 5.75 -4.24 -2.55
N PHE A 142 7.04 -3.94 -2.73
CA PHE A 142 8.10 -4.60 -1.98
C PHE A 142 8.00 -4.28 -0.48
N HIS A 143 7.74 -3.01 -0.11
CA HIS A 143 7.50 -2.62 1.28
C HIS A 143 6.27 -3.33 1.86
N ALA A 144 5.18 -3.40 1.12
CA ALA A 144 4.00 -4.18 1.49
C ALA A 144 4.32 -5.65 1.78
N LEU A 145 5.06 -6.31 0.89
CA LEU A 145 5.43 -7.73 1.06
C LEU A 145 6.27 -7.96 2.33
N THR A 146 7.25 -7.08 2.62
CA THR A 146 8.04 -7.22 3.86
C THR A 146 7.19 -7.09 5.13
N VAL A 147 6.22 -6.17 5.14
CA VAL A 147 5.32 -5.98 6.28
C VAL A 147 4.37 -7.16 6.43
N GLU A 148 3.83 -7.68 5.34
CA GLU A 148 2.91 -8.81 5.38
C GLU A 148 3.61 -10.09 5.82
N GLN A 149 4.87 -10.31 5.41
CA GLN A 149 5.71 -11.38 5.95
C GLN A 149 5.83 -11.29 7.48
N TYR A 150 6.10 -10.09 8.01
CA TYR A 150 6.15 -9.85 9.46
C TYR A 150 4.80 -10.18 10.14
N LEU A 151 3.69 -9.70 9.59
CA LEU A 151 2.36 -9.94 10.16
C LEU A 151 1.97 -11.42 10.15
N LEU A 152 2.33 -12.16 9.10
CA LEU A 152 2.08 -13.61 8.99
C LEU A 152 2.98 -14.41 9.94
N SER A 153 4.25 -14.03 10.10
CA SER A 153 5.19 -14.67 11.02
C SER A 153 4.78 -14.58 12.49
N SER A 154 3.94 -13.58 12.83
CA SER A 154 3.37 -13.43 14.18
C SER A 154 2.26 -14.45 14.48
N SER A 155 1.81 -15.22 13.48
CA SER A 155 0.60 -16.05 13.55
C SER A 155 0.80 -17.55 13.25
N GLY A 156 2.02 -18.02 12.92
CA GLY A 156 2.26 -19.40 12.47
C GLY A 156 3.74 -19.79 12.31
N PRO A 157 4.06 -21.08 12.08
CA PRO A 157 5.40 -21.65 12.26
C PRO A 157 6.44 -21.19 11.23
N ASP A 158 7.71 -21.20 11.67
CA ASP A 158 9.01 -21.13 10.98
C ASP A 158 9.00 -20.76 9.48
N HIS A 159 8.47 -19.58 9.14
CA HIS A 159 8.70 -18.99 7.83
C HIS A 159 10.16 -18.59 7.74
N GLN A 160 10.82 -18.90 6.62
CA GLN A 160 12.16 -18.40 6.35
C GLN A 160 12.16 -16.88 6.48
N VAL A 161 12.90 -16.40 7.48
CA VAL A 161 12.99 -15.01 7.91
C VAL A 161 13.20 -14.03 6.76
N ASP A 162 14.05 -14.41 5.82
CA ASP A 162 14.52 -13.58 4.71
C ASP A 162 13.81 -13.90 3.38
N SER A 163 12.75 -14.70 3.37
CA SER A 163 12.13 -15.19 2.13
C SER A 163 11.74 -14.08 1.15
N VAL A 164 11.15 -12.98 1.64
CA VAL A 164 10.84 -11.80 0.80
C VAL A 164 12.13 -11.13 0.31
N ALA A 165 13.11 -10.89 1.20
CA ALA A 165 14.36 -10.22 0.83
C ALA A 165 15.14 -11.01 -0.23
N HIS A 166 15.22 -12.32 -0.05
CA HIS A 166 15.92 -13.25 -0.94
C HIS A 166 15.20 -13.38 -2.30
N ALA A 167 13.88 -13.58 -2.30
CA ALA A 167 13.10 -13.65 -3.55
C ALA A 167 13.24 -12.34 -4.36
N LEU A 168 13.21 -11.18 -3.70
CA LEU A 168 13.43 -9.89 -4.36
C LEU A 168 14.86 -9.75 -4.90
N ASN A 169 15.87 -10.13 -4.12
CA ASN A 169 17.28 -10.12 -4.53
C ASN A 169 17.49 -10.94 -5.80
N ARG A 170 16.86 -12.11 -5.93
CA ARG A 170 17.01 -12.96 -7.10
C ARG A 170 16.17 -12.49 -8.29
N PHE A 171 14.94 -12.06 -8.03
CA PHE A 171 13.99 -11.74 -9.09
C PHE A 171 14.27 -10.39 -9.78
N VAL A 172 14.48 -9.32 -8.99
CA VAL A 172 14.59 -7.96 -9.55
C VAL A 172 15.75 -7.82 -10.55
N PRO A 173 16.98 -8.30 -10.26
CA PRO A 173 18.09 -8.26 -11.21
C PRO A 173 17.80 -9.04 -12.49
N GLN A 174 17.02 -10.12 -12.37
CA GLN A 174 16.67 -11.01 -13.46
C GLN A 174 15.49 -10.54 -14.28
N PHE A 175 14.61 -9.65 -13.83
CA PHE A 175 13.39 -9.30 -14.59
C PHE A 175 13.16 -7.80 -14.78
N PHE A 176 13.42 -6.97 -13.77
CA PHE A 176 13.06 -5.54 -13.80
C PHE A 176 13.67 -4.81 -14.99
N SER A 177 12.87 -4.16 -15.85
CA SER A 177 13.25 -3.67 -17.18
C SER A 177 14.35 -2.61 -17.18
N CYS A 178 14.44 -1.76 -16.15
CA CYS A 178 15.56 -0.83 -16.01
C CYS A 178 16.85 -1.59 -15.65
N SER A 179 17.69 -1.93 -16.63
CA SER A 179 18.92 -2.72 -16.41
C SER A 179 19.88 -2.07 -15.43
N TYR A 180 20.15 -0.78 -15.53
CA TYR A 180 20.99 -0.06 -14.56
C TYR A 180 20.41 -0.12 -13.13
N CYS A 181 19.10 0.10 -12.99
CA CYS A 181 18.43 0.02 -11.69
C CYS A 181 18.51 -1.39 -11.10
N ALA A 182 18.32 -2.41 -11.94
CA ALA A 182 18.33 -3.81 -11.55
C ALA A 182 19.71 -4.27 -11.07
N PHE A 183 20.79 -3.83 -11.72
CA PHE A 183 22.17 -4.08 -11.28
C PHE A 183 22.50 -3.33 -9.99
N HIS A 184 22.06 -2.08 -9.84
CA HIS A 184 22.19 -1.35 -8.57
C HIS A 184 21.43 -2.04 -7.44
N PHE A 185 20.23 -2.56 -7.70
CA PHE A 185 19.47 -3.33 -6.74
C PHE A 185 20.24 -4.58 -6.32
N ALA A 186 20.73 -5.36 -7.28
CA ALA A 186 21.53 -6.56 -7.04
C ALA A 186 22.71 -6.32 -6.09
N LEU A 187 23.47 -5.24 -6.32
CA LEU A 187 24.60 -4.86 -5.46
C LEU A 187 24.14 -4.37 -4.08
N ASN A 188 23.04 -3.62 -4.00
CA ASN A 188 22.50 -3.13 -2.73
C ASN A 188 21.84 -4.25 -1.91
N THR A 189 21.51 -5.39 -2.51
CA THR A 189 20.94 -6.55 -1.85
C THR A 189 21.91 -7.71 -1.73
N ALA A 190 23.20 -7.54 -2.06
CA ALA A 190 24.17 -8.65 -2.10
C ALA A 190 24.39 -9.34 -0.75
N ASN A 191 24.02 -8.68 0.36
CA ASN A 191 24.12 -9.21 1.72
C ASN A 191 23.14 -10.37 2.00
N VAL A 192 22.14 -10.62 1.15
CA VAL A 192 21.20 -11.76 1.31
C VAL A 192 21.46 -12.91 0.32
N VAL A 193 22.49 -12.82 -0.52
CA VAL A 193 22.81 -13.86 -1.52
C VAL A 193 23.27 -15.15 -0.83
N ARG A 194 22.74 -16.30 -1.28
CA ARG A 194 23.08 -17.60 -0.68
C ARG A 194 24.32 -18.22 -1.35
N PRO A 195 25.02 -19.16 -0.67
CA PRO A 195 26.17 -19.85 -1.25
C PRO A 195 25.83 -20.52 -2.58
N GLY A 196 26.61 -20.23 -3.62
CA GLY A 196 26.44 -20.79 -4.97
C GLY A 196 25.55 -19.95 -5.89
N GLU A 197 24.97 -18.85 -5.40
CA GLU A 197 24.21 -17.90 -6.22
C GLU A 197 25.08 -16.73 -6.67
N SER A 198 24.80 -16.22 -7.87
CA SER A 198 25.49 -15.06 -8.44
C SER A 198 24.83 -13.76 -7.98
N ILE A 199 25.63 -12.78 -7.56
CA ILE A 199 25.15 -11.44 -7.20
C ILE A 199 24.53 -10.74 -8.41
N LEU A 200 25.20 -10.82 -9.56
CA LEU A 200 24.77 -10.17 -10.81
C LEU A 200 24.12 -11.19 -11.75
N PRO A 201 23.16 -10.77 -12.59
CA PRO A 201 22.53 -11.65 -13.56
C PRO A 201 23.51 -12.02 -14.69
N GLU A 202 23.70 -13.32 -14.95
CA GLU A 202 24.69 -13.82 -15.92
C GLU A 202 24.29 -13.61 -17.39
N ASN A 203 22.99 -13.64 -17.70
CA ASN A 203 22.47 -13.60 -19.08
C ASN A 203 21.73 -12.28 -19.37
N ARG A 204 22.30 -11.16 -18.90
CA ARG A 204 21.70 -9.83 -19.09
C ARG A 204 22.74 -8.85 -19.61
N VAL A 205 22.33 -8.02 -20.58
CA VAL A 205 23.19 -6.95 -21.11
C VAL A 205 23.60 -6.05 -19.96
N THR A 206 24.91 -6.01 -19.69
CA THR A 206 25.47 -5.14 -18.67
C THR A 206 25.33 -3.68 -19.12
N PRO A 207 24.71 -2.82 -18.31
CA PRO A 207 24.63 -1.38 -18.60
C PRO A 207 26.01 -0.73 -18.77
N ASN A 208 26.03 0.49 -19.31
CA ASN A 208 27.27 1.22 -19.55
C ASN A 208 28.05 1.40 -18.22
N PRO A 209 29.36 1.11 -18.17
CA PRO A 209 30.19 1.29 -16.97
C PRO A 209 30.23 2.72 -16.41
N HIS A 210 29.88 3.74 -17.19
CA HIS A 210 29.74 5.12 -16.68
C HIS A 210 28.40 5.35 -15.97
N GLU A 211 27.38 4.55 -16.27
CA GLU A 211 26.08 4.55 -15.61
C GLU A 211 26.12 3.64 -14.38
N LEU A 212 26.80 2.50 -14.51
CA LEU A 212 27.12 1.61 -13.41
C LEU A 212 28.51 1.90 -12.87
N VAL A 213 28.59 2.71 -11.82
CA VAL A 213 29.73 2.54 -10.91
C VAL A 213 29.50 1.19 -10.22
N LEU A 214 29.95 0.11 -10.86
CA LEU A 214 30.00 -1.28 -10.36
C LEU A 214 30.90 -1.29 -9.13
N ASN A 215 30.41 -0.69 -8.07
CA ASN A 215 31.23 -0.35 -6.95
C ASN A 215 31.09 -1.47 -5.93
N GLU A 216 31.95 -2.49 -6.05
CA GLU A 216 32.09 -3.51 -5.03
C GLU A 216 32.38 -2.90 -3.65
N SER A 217 32.87 -1.65 -3.56
CA SER A 217 33.01 -0.93 -2.29
C SER A 217 31.68 -0.67 -1.57
N VAL A 218 30.54 -0.84 -2.24
CA VAL A 218 29.21 -0.79 -1.62
C VAL A 218 28.98 -2.03 -0.76
N ILE A 219 29.48 -3.20 -1.17
CA ILE A 219 29.24 -4.50 -0.51
C ILE A 219 29.71 -4.47 0.97
N PRO A 220 30.92 -3.99 1.32
CA PRO A 220 31.36 -3.86 2.71
C PRO A 220 30.52 -2.91 3.58
N THR A 221 29.67 -2.07 2.97
CA THR A 221 28.86 -1.05 3.67
C THR A 221 27.37 -1.40 3.70
N LEU A 222 26.99 -2.58 3.22
CA LEU A 222 25.59 -3.01 3.22
C LEU A 222 25.06 -3.14 4.66
N PRO A 223 23.76 -2.90 4.88
CA PRO A 223 23.15 -3.27 6.15
C PRO A 223 23.36 -4.77 6.43
N LYS A 224 23.25 -5.16 7.70
CA LYS A 224 23.24 -6.56 8.08
C LYS A 224 22.13 -7.31 7.32
N ALA A 225 22.38 -8.56 6.94
CA ALA A 225 21.33 -9.43 6.43
C ALA A 225 20.22 -9.57 7.50
N PRO A 226 18.94 -9.60 7.11
CA PRO A 226 17.85 -9.71 8.06
C PRO A 226 17.88 -11.07 8.77
N GLU A 227 17.79 -11.07 10.10
CA GLU A 227 17.71 -12.27 10.95
C GLU A 227 16.34 -12.46 11.59
N THR A 228 15.47 -11.45 11.48
CA THR A 228 14.06 -11.51 11.85
C THR A 228 13.17 -10.86 10.77
N PRO A 229 11.86 -11.17 10.73
CA PRO A 229 10.94 -10.48 9.82
C PRO A 229 10.86 -8.97 10.08
N LYS A 230 11.09 -8.52 11.32
CA LYS A 230 11.27 -7.09 11.66
C LYS A 230 12.49 -6.51 10.93
N ASP A 231 13.60 -7.24 10.92
CA ASP A 231 14.82 -6.80 10.22
C ASP A 231 14.58 -6.68 8.71
N THR A 232 13.78 -7.57 8.10
CA THR A 232 13.45 -7.51 6.67
C THR A 232 12.72 -6.21 6.30
N VAL A 233 11.79 -5.75 7.16
CA VAL A 233 11.08 -4.46 6.99
C VAL A 233 12.07 -3.27 7.08
N LEU A 234 12.93 -3.27 8.10
CA LEU A 234 13.92 -2.20 8.30
C LEU A 234 15.01 -2.20 7.22
N TRP A 235 15.49 -3.38 6.83
CA TRP A 235 16.48 -3.60 5.78
C TRP A 235 16.03 -2.96 4.46
N LEU A 236 14.80 -3.24 4.01
CA LEU A 236 14.29 -2.66 2.77
C LEU A 236 14.14 -1.14 2.87
N ASN A 237 13.78 -0.60 4.04
CA ASN A 237 13.76 0.85 4.27
C ASN A 237 15.15 1.47 4.14
N ILE A 238 16.17 0.88 4.77
CA ILE A 238 17.56 1.35 4.67
C ILE A 238 18.02 1.34 3.21
N LEU A 239 17.78 0.25 2.48
CA LEU A 239 18.16 0.14 1.07
C LEU A 239 17.46 1.17 0.18
N HIS A 240 16.15 1.36 0.36
CA HIS A 240 15.40 2.36 -0.40
C HIS A 240 15.90 3.78 -0.09
N ASN A 241 16.28 4.07 1.17
CA ASN A 241 16.87 5.36 1.53
C ASN A 241 18.27 5.60 0.95
N ARG A 242 19.09 4.55 0.79
CA ARG A 242 20.35 4.64 0.02
C ARG A 242 20.08 5.03 -1.43
N VAL A 243 19.07 4.43 -2.06
CA VAL A 243 18.63 4.78 -3.42
C VAL A 243 18.10 6.21 -3.49
N ASN A 244 17.30 6.65 -2.51
CA ASN A 244 16.82 8.04 -2.44
C ASN A 244 17.99 9.03 -2.37
N LYS A 245 18.99 8.76 -1.51
CA LYS A 245 20.18 9.60 -1.39
C LYS A 245 20.97 9.67 -2.70
N HIS A 246 21.11 8.55 -3.41
CA HIS A 246 21.80 8.49 -4.71
C HIS A 246 21.08 9.26 -5.81
N LEU A 247 19.74 9.19 -5.82
CA LEU A 247 18.90 9.81 -6.84
C LEU A 247 18.55 11.28 -6.55
N ALA A 248 18.83 11.79 -5.36
CA ALA A 248 18.53 13.18 -5.00
C ALA A 248 19.26 14.17 -5.91
N GLY A 249 18.52 15.08 -6.53
CA GLY A 249 19.05 16.09 -7.46
C GLY A 249 19.47 15.55 -8.83
N GLN A 250 19.28 14.26 -9.12
CA GLN A 250 19.59 13.68 -10.44
C GLN A 250 18.49 14.06 -11.46
N PRO A 251 18.80 14.10 -12.78
CA PRO A 251 17.80 14.44 -13.81
C PRO A 251 16.57 13.54 -13.87
N SER A 252 16.65 12.33 -13.30
CA SER A 252 15.52 11.37 -13.21
C SER A 252 14.60 11.63 -12.02
N GLU A 253 14.92 12.59 -11.16
CA GLU A 253 14.09 13.01 -10.03
C GLU A 253 12.88 13.82 -10.52
N ASP A 254 11.70 13.47 -10.00
CA ASP A 254 10.49 14.25 -10.27
C ASP A 254 10.55 15.56 -9.46
N PRO A 255 10.51 16.74 -10.09
CA PRO A 255 10.55 18.03 -9.39
C PRO A 255 9.42 18.21 -8.36
N THR A 256 8.30 17.50 -8.52
CA THR A 256 7.16 17.57 -7.59
C THR A 256 7.24 16.55 -6.46
N ALA A 257 8.18 15.60 -6.53
CA ALA A 257 8.42 14.59 -5.51
C ALA A 257 9.94 14.38 -5.29
N PRO A 258 10.65 15.38 -4.72
CA PRO A 258 12.07 15.27 -4.43
C PRO A 258 12.39 14.06 -3.53
N LYS A 259 13.54 13.43 -3.77
CA LYS A 259 14.06 12.33 -2.97
C LYS A 259 14.54 12.87 -1.63
N ILE A 260 14.01 12.28 -0.58
CA ILE A 260 14.35 12.59 0.80
C ILE A 260 14.56 11.27 1.55
N GLN A 261 15.22 11.35 2.71
CA GLN A 261 15.24 10.24 3.65
C GLN A 261 13.81 10.02 4.20
N PHE A 262 13.28 8.82 4.01
CA PHE A 262 11.90 8.46 4.32
C PHE A 262 11.83 7.49 5.52
N PRO A 263 10.92 7.73 6.48
CA PRO A 263 9.99 8.85 6.56
C PRO A 263 10.69 10.15 6.99
N PRO A 264 10.32 11.32 6.43
CA PRO A 264 10.83 12.59 6.93
C PRO A 264 10.39 12.85 8.37
N SER A 265 11.13 13.68 9.10
CA SER A 265 10.89 13.95 10.53
C SER A 265 9.51 14.53 10.82
N TYR A 266 8.94 15.33 9.93
CA TYR A 266 7.58 15.85 10.11
C TYR A 266 6.49 14.76 9.97
N LEU A 267 6.78 13.66 9.27
CA LEU A 267 5.83 12.56 9.06
C LEU A 267 5.90 11.54 10.21
N CYS A 268 7.09 11.32 10.76
CA CYS A 268 7.28 10.51 11.96
C CYS A 268 8.36 11.13 12.87
N PRO A 269 8.01 12.09 13.75
CA PRO A 269 9.00 12.72 14.63
C PRO A 269 9.69 11.72 15.57
N ALA A 270 8.94 10.72 16.05
CA ALA A 270 9.45 9.67 16.93
C ALA A 270 10.47 8.73 16.26
N CYS A 271 10.53 8.70 14.92
CA CYS A 271 11.48 7.90 14.18
C CYS A 271 12.90 8.50 14.18
N TRP A 272 13.09 9.73 14.70
CA TRP A 272 14.34 10.46 14.59
C TRP A 272 14.92 10.79 15.96
N SER A 273 16.24 10.73 16.06
CA SER A 273 17.04 11.21 17.20
C SER A 273 17.98 12.32 16.74
N GLN A 274 18.48 13.13 17.67
CA GLN A 274 19.54 14.10 17.39
C GLN A 274 20.89 13.51 17.81
N SER A 275 21.88 13.60 16.94
CA SER A 275 23.27 13.29 17.24
C SER A 275 23.86 14.29 18.22
N SER A 276 25.07 14.00 18.73
CA SER A 276 25.83 14.95 19.55
C SER A 276 26.17 16.27 18.83
N THR A 277 26.17 16.27 17.49
CA THR A 277 26.39 17.45 16.65
C THR A 277 25.10 18.16 16.25
N GLY A 278 23.94 17.67 16.70
CA GLY A 278 22.62 18.23 16.39
C GLY A 278 22.04 17.78 15.05
N GLU A 279 22.67 16.82 14.37
CA GLU A 279 22.16 16.24 13.12
C GLU A 279 21.05 15.23 13.40
N LEU A 280 20.01 15.21 12.56
CA LEU A 280 18.92 14.25 12.70
C LEU A 280 19.31 12.88 12.14
N GLU A 281 19.22 11.85 12.97
CA GLU A 281 19.50 10.45 12.61
C GLU A 281 18.22 9.60 12.72
N LEU A 282 17.83 8.96 11.61
CA LEU A 282 16.64 8.11 11.52
C LEU A 282 16.94 6.73 12.10
N GLY A 283 16.10 6.26 13.03
CA GLY A 283 16.15 4.89 13.56
C GLY A 283 17.47 4.51 14.23
N LYS A 284 18.18 5.48 14.82
CA LYS A 284 19.55 5.29 15.33
C LYS A 284 19.60 4.67 16.73
N THR A 285 18.62 4.98 17.58
CA THR A 285 18.48 4.41 18.93
C THR A 285 17.41 3.32 18.93
N PRO A 286 17.40 2.39 19.90
CA PRO A 286 16.37 1.35 20.00
C PRO A 286 14.93 1.88 19.98
N GLU A 287 14.68 3.03 20.62
CA GLU A 287 13.35 3.65 20.68
C GLU A 287 12.92 4.23 19.32
N THR A 288 13.86 4.89 18.63
CA THR A 288 13.59 5.46 17.30
C THR A 288 13.50 4.40 16.22
N GLU A 289 14.26 3.31 16.34
CA GLU A 289 14.19 2.15 15.46
C GLU A 289 12.85 1.43 15.61
N GLU A 290 12.37 1.23 16.84
CA GLU A 290 11.05 0.65 17.09
C GLU A 290 9.94 1.57 16.55
N SER A 291 10.06 2.89 16.75
CA SER A 291 9.10 3.85 16.20
C SER A 291 9.08 3.82 14.66
N LEU A 292 10.24 3.70 14.02
CA LEU A 292 10.38 3.54 12.58
C LEU A 292 9.72 2.24 12.10
N PHE A 293 10.00 1.14 12.79
CA PHE A 293 9.41 -0.15 12.48
C PHE A 293 7.88 -0.09 12.53
N GLN A 294 7.30 0.41 13.62
CA GLN A 294 5.84 0.54 13.77
C GLN A 294 5.24 1.48 12.72
N PHE A 295 5.92 2.58 12.38
CA PHE A 295 5.49 3.48 11.31
C PHE A 295 5.42 2.75 9.95
N LEU A 296 6.43 1.94 9.61
CA LEU A 296 6.47 1.19 8.36
C LEU A 296 5.37 0.12 8.31
N VAL A 297 5.18 -0.63 9.40
CA VAL A 297 4.11 -1.63 9.51
C VAL A 297 2.74 -0.98 9.32
N GLU A 298 2.46 0.11 10.02
CA GLU A 298 1.17 0.79 9.92
C GLU A 298 0.94 1.43 8.55
N ARG A 299 2.00 1.92 7.90
CA ARG A 299 1.89 2.49 6.55
C ARG A 299 1.59 1.44 5.49
N TYR A 300 2.26 0.28 5.55
CA TYR A 300 2.29 -0.69 4.45
C TYR A 300 1.43 -1.94 4.68
N ARG A 301 0.84 -2.15 5.87
CA ARG A 301 -0.15 -3.22 6.08
C ARG A 301 -1.38 -3.03 5.18
N ALA A 302 -1.89 -4.12 4.64
CA ALA A 302 -3.03 -4.11 3.72
C ALA A 302 -4.26 -3.37 4.28
N SER A 303 -4.54 -3.52 5.59
CA SER A 303 -5.67 -2.86 6.23
C SER A 303 -5.60 -1.33 6.26
N SER A 304 -4.45 -0.72 5.96
CA SER A 304 -4.24 0.73 5.95
C SER A 304 -4.21 1.31 4.54
N TRP A 305 -4.33 0.48 3.49
CA TRP A 305 -4.36 0.92 2.11
C TRP A 305 -5.69 1.56 1.72
N LYS A 306 -5.67 2.31 0.62
CA LYS A 306 -6.86 2.78 -0.09
C LYS A 306 -7.17 1.87 -1.27
N TYR A 307 -8.36 1.26 -1.22
CA TYR A 307 -8.92 0.38 -2.25
C TYR A 307 -9.93 1.15 -3.09
N VAL A 308 -9.44 2.05 -3.92
CA VAL A 308 -10.27 2.87 -4.83
C VAL A 308 -10.09 2.30 -6.23
N ASP A 309 -11.18 2.08 -6.97
CA ASP A 309 -11.18 1.62 -8.37
C ASP A 309 -10.36 0.34 -8.62
N LEU A 310 -10.34 -0.58 -7.65
CA LEU A 310 -9.70 -1.89 -7.75
C LEU A 310 -10.77 -3.00 -7.78
N PRO A 311 -10.78 -3.89 -8.80
CA PRO A 311 -11.71 -5.01 -8.84
C PRO A 311 -11.54 -5.98 -7.66
N THR A 312 -12.63 -6.64 -7.24
CA THR A 312 -12.66 -7.54 -6.08
C THR A 312 -11.70 -8.72 -6.18
N VAL A 313 -11.40 -9.20 -7.40
CA VAL A 313 -10.39 -10.25 -7.63
C VAL A 313 -9.01 -9.89 -7.06
N PHE A 314 -8.69 -8.62 -6.85
CA PHE A 314 -7.42 -8.22 -6.24
C PHE A 314 -7.50 -7.99 -4.72
N ILE A 315 -8.71 -7.98 -4.13
CA ILE A 315 -8.94 -7.56 -2.75
C ILE A 315 -9.03 -8.80 -1.84
N THR A 316 -8.35 -8.79 -0.69
CA THR A 316 -8.50 -9.90 0.28
C THR A 316 -9.89 -9.91 0.91
N ASN A 317 -10.41 -11.09 1.20
CA ASN A 317 -11.69 -11.24 1.91
C ASN A 317 -11.70 -10.53 3.28
N ALA A 318 -10.53 -10.40 3.94
CA ALA A 318 -10.39 -9.69 5.21
C ALA A 318 -10.58 -8.16 5.08
N VAL A 319 -10.38 -7.60 3.89
CA VAL A 319 -10.64 -6.19 3.56
C VAL A 319 -12.08 -5.99 3.11
N GLU A 320 -12.66 -6.95 2.38
CA GLU A 320 -14.10 -6.93 2.05
C GLU A 320 -14.97 -6.88 3.32
N LEU A 321 -14.66 -7.69 4.34
CA LEU A 321 -15.39 -7.66 5.62
C LEU A 321 -15.34 -6.32 6.37
N LYS A 322 -14.34 -5.47 6.11
CA LYS A 322 -14.24 -4.13 6.72
C LYS A 322 -14.88 -3.04 5.86
N THR A 323 -15.13 -3.31 4.59
CA THR A 323 -15.67 -2.34 3.62
C THR A 323 -17.16 -2.53 3.36
N GLU A 324 -17.75 -3.66 3.78
CA GLU A 324 -19.20 -3.73 3.96
C GLU A 324 -19.67 -2.70 5.00
N GLN A 325 -20.68 -1.92 4.62
CA GLN A 325 -21.30 -0.81 5.33
C GLN A 325 -21.60 -1.05 6.81
N PRO A 326 -21.79 0.02 7.64
CA PRO A 326 -22.11 -0.10 9.04
C PRO A 326 -23.43 -0.87 9.20
N VAL A 327 -23.32 -2.14 9.55
CA VAL A 327 -24.45 -2.89 10.10
C VAL A 327 -24.87 -2.10 11.35
N PRO A 328 -26.12 -1.62 11.46
CA PRO A 328 -26.53 -0.91 12.65
C PRO A 328 -26.26 -1.82 13.85
N ASP A 329 -25.38 -1.35 14.75
CA ASP A 329 -24.91 -2.07 15.92
C ASP A 329 -26.06 -2.90 16.50
N LEU A 330 -25.88 -4.22 16.67
CA LEU A 330 -26.91 -5.07 17.28
C LEU A 330 -27.38 -4.50 18.64
N LEU A 331 -26.50 -3.75 19.31
CA LEU A 331 -26.79 -2.95 20.49
C LEU A 331 -27.82 -1.86 20.23
N ILE A 332 -27.72 -1.10 19.13
CA ILE A 332 -28.69 -0.07 18.76
C ILE A 332 -30.06 -0.70 18.45
N ILE A 333 -30.11 -1.81 17.71
CA ILE A 333 -31.37 -2.53 17.44
C ILE A 333 -31.99 -3.05 18.76
N SER A 334 -31.16 -3.61 19.64
CA SER A 334 -31.59 -4.08 20.97
C SER A 334 -32.15 -2.93 21.82
N ILE A 335 -31.46 -1.78 21.86
CA ILE A 335 -31.90 -0.59 22.60
C ILE A 335 -33.23 -0.08 22.05
N ILE A 336 -33.38 0.03 20.73
CA ILE A 336 -34.64 0.48 20.11
C ILE A 336 -35.79 -0.48 20.45
N SER A 337 -35.56 -1.80 20.40
CA SER A 337 -36.56 -2.81 20.78
C SER A 337 -36.99 -2.69 22.26
N VAL A 338 -36.04 -2.49 23.17
CA VAL A 338 -36.33 -2.30 24.60
C VAL A 338 -37.11 -1.00 24.84
N VAL A 339 -36.74 0.10 24.17
CA VAL A 339 -37.46 1.36 24.30
C VAL A 339 -38.91 1.24 23.81
N LEU A 340 -39.13 0.58 22.67
CA LEU A 340 -40.46 0.36 22.11
C LEU A 340 -41.33 -0.53 23.01
N THR A 341 -40.76 -1.57 23.62
CA THR A 341 -41.49 -2.44 24.55
C THR A 341 -41.87 -1.71 25.85
N ILE A 342 -40.98 -0.87 26.39
CA ILE A 342 -41.28 -0.03 27.56
C ILE A 342 -42.39 0.96 27.24
N LEU A 343 -42.33 1.64 26.09
CA LEU A 343 -43.37 2.58 25.67
C LEU A 343 -44.73 1.90 25.53
N ALA A 344 -44.79 0.71 24.92
CA ALA A 344 -46.02 -0.07 24.80
C ALA A 344 -46.59 -0.45 26.17
N ALA A 345 -45.74 -0.87 27.12
CA ALA A 345 -46.15 -1.19 28.48
C ALA A 345 -46.70 0.04 29.24
N VAL A 346 -46.07 1.20 29.09
CA VAL A 346 -46.54 2.46 29.69
C VAL A 346 -47.91 2.85 29.14
N ILE A 347 -48.11 2.75 27.82
CA ILE A 347 -49.40 3.04 27.17
C ILE A 347 -50.49 2.08 27.68
N LEU A 348 -50.19 0.78 27.78
CA LEU A 348 -51.10 -0.23 28.33
C LEU A 348 -51.48 0.07 29.79
N LEU A 349 -50.51 0.39 30.63
CA LEU A 349 -50.75 0.72 32.04
C LEU A 349 -51.55 2.02 32.19
N ALA A 350 -51.27 3.04 31.36
CA ALA A 350 -52.05 4.27 31.32
C ALA A 350 -53.49 4.01 30.87
N GLY A 351 -53.68 3.18 29.84
CA GLY A 351 -55.00 2.74 29.36
C GLY A 351 -55.79 1.96 30.42
N LEU A 352 -55.15 1.03 31.12
CA LEU A 352 -55.76 0.28 32.23
C LEU A 352 -56.13 1.19 33.40
N ARG A 353 -55.27 2.16 33.75
CA ARG A 353 -55.59 3.17 34.78
C ARG A 353 -56.77 4.05 34.36
N PHE A 354 -56.83 4.44 33.09
CA PHE A 354 -57.95 5.21 32.55
C PHE A 354 -59.27 4.41 32.60
N LEU A 355 -59.25 3.14 32.18
CA LEU A 355 -60.41 2.24 32.26
C LEU A 355 -60.86 2.00 33.71
N CYS A 356 -59.92 1.79 34.64
CA CYS A 356 -60.22 1.66 36.06
C CYS A 356 -60.80 2.94 36.66
N ARG A 357 -60.28 4.12 36.31
CA ARG A 357 -60.87 5.41 36.69
C ARG A 357 -62.27 5.58 36.13
N ARG A 358 -62.50 5.25 34.85
CA ARG A 358 -63.82 5.31 34.20
C ARG A 358 -64.82 4.34 34.84
N ARG A 359 -64.41 3.11 35.17
CA ARG A 359 -65.23 2.13 35.90
C ARG A 359 -65.58 2.59 37.32
N ARG A 360 -64.64 3.22 38.05
CA ARG A 360 -64.91 3.81 39.37
C ARG A 360 -65.92 4.97 39.28
N LEU A 361 -65.80 5.84 38.28
CA LEU A 361 -66.75 6.92 38.04
C LEU A 361 -68.16 6.41 37.68
N PHE A 362 -68.25 5.36 36.85
CA PHE A 362 -69.52 4.70 36.55
C PHE A 362 -70.16 4.03 37.78
N ARG A 363 -69.37 3.35 38.63
CA ARG A 363 -69.87 2.79 39.91
C ARG A 363 -70.36 3.88 40.87
N ARG A 364 -69.68 5.03 40.94
CA ARG A 364 -70.09 6.16 41.79
C ARG A 364 -71.43 6.78 41.32
N ARG A 365 -71.64 6.90 40.01
CA ARG A 365 -72.94 7.33 39.44
C ARG A 365 -74.06 6.31 39.68
N ARG A 366 -73.77 5.01 39.65
CA ARG A 366 -74.77 3.95 39.91
C ARG A 366 -75.16 3.87 41.39
N GLY A 367 -74.22 4.12 42.30
CA GLY A 367 -74.48 4.17 43.75
C GLY A 367 -75.33 5.36 44.23
N GLN A 368 -75.42 6.44 43.44
CA GLN A 368 -76.34 7.56 43.72
C GLN A 368 -77.79 7.29 43.27
N TYR A 369 -78.03 6.30 42.41
CA TYR A 369 -79.38 5.90 41.99
C TYR A 369 -80.00 4.81 42.88
N THR A 370 -79.21 4.10 43.69
CA THR A 370 -79.70 3.01 44.56
C THR A 370 -79.92 3.42 46.01
N SER A 371 -79.57 4.64 46.40
CA SER A 371 -79.76 5.19 47.75
C SER A 371 -81.00 6.09 47.87
N GLY A 372 -81.92 6.02 46.91
CA GLY A 372 -83.16 6.78 46.90
C GLY A 372 -84.32 5.91 46.48
N GLN A 373 -84.70 4.94 47.32
CA GLN A 373 -86.07 4.41 47.50
C GLN A 373 -86.05 3.15 48.38
N SER A 374 -86.16 3.36 49.69
CA SER A 374 -86.81 2.43 50.62
C SER A 374 -87.42 3.28 51.72
N VAL A 375 -88.74 3.43 51.64
CA VAL A 375 -89.63 4.05 52.64
C VAL A 375 -89.88 3.06 53.76
#